data_AF-A0A924MF04-F1
#
_entry.id   AF-A0A924MF04-F1
#
_cell.length_a   1.000
_cell.length_b   1.000
_cell.length_c   1.000
_cell.angle_alpha   90.00
_cell.angle_beta   90.00
_cell.angle_gamma   90.00
#
_symmetry.space_group_name_H-M   'P 1'
#
loop_
_entity.id
_entity.type
_entity.pdbx_description
1 polymer ?
#
loop_
_entity_poly.entity_id
_entity_poly.type
_entity_poly.pdbx_seq_one_letter_code
_entity_poly.pdbx_strand_id
1 'polypeptide(L)'
;MYSRLASAGGKCNLKPATGATVSYSNNIYFNGTVGFMGTNDKVVDPMFMNITIDGTANFSLKTGSPAIDAGTITLYSLKDILGIARPKGAGVDCGAYEVQ
;
A
#
# COMPACT_ATOMS: atom_id res chain seq x y z
N MET A 1 1.21 2.98 -6.62
CA MET A 1 1.47 2.08 -5.47
C MET A 1 0.54 2.50 -4.35
N TYR A 2 -0.36 1.63 -3.91
CA TYR A 2 -1.31 1.96 -2.84
C TYR A 2 -1.46 0.79 -1.88
N SER A 3 -1.50 1.09 -0.58
CA SER A 3 -2.04 0.19 0.43
C SER A 3 -3.56 0.31 0.41
N ARG A 4 -4.28 -0.79 0.09
CA ARG A 4 -5.75 -0.76 0.05
C ARG A 4 -6.33 -1.40 1.30
N LEU A 5 -7.01 -0.58 2.09
CA LEU A 5 -7.80 -1.00 3.24
C LEU A 5 -9.25 -1.22 2.80
N ALA A 6 -9.83 -2.35 3.18
CA ALA A 6 -11.27 -2.56 3.12
C ALA A 6 -11.88 -2.51 4.54
N SER A 7 -13.17 -2.20 4.62
CA SER A 7 -13.97 -2.55 5.81
C SER A 7 -13.89 -4.07 6.02
N ALA A 8 -14.00 -4.54 7.26
CA ALA A 8 -13.89 -5.97 7.55
C ALA A 8 -14.85 -6.79 6.67
N GLY A 9 -14.28 -7.71 5.86
CA GLY A 9 -15.03 -8.54 4.90
C GLY A 9 -15.35 -7.87 3.55
N GLY A 10 -15.03 -6.59 3.38
CA GLY A 10 -15.15 -5.86 2.12
C GLY A 10 -14.13 -6.30 1.06
N LYS A 11 -14.33 -5.89 -0.19
CA LYS A 11 -13.39 -6.17 -1.28
C LYS A 11 -12.28 -5.13 -1.30
N CYS A 12 -11.02 -5.56 -1.22
CA CYS A 12 -9.85 -4.67 -1.36
C CYS A 12 -9.68 -4.16 -2.79
N ASN A 13 -10.05 -4.98 -3.78
CA ASN A 13 -10.08 -4.61 -5.19
C ASN A 13 -11.10 -5.47 -5.97
N LEU A 14 -11.34 -5.07 -7.20
CA LEU A 14 -12.13 -5.83 -8.17
C LEU A 14 -11.19 -6.35 -9.27
N LYS A 15 -11.55 -7.50 -9.84
CA LYS A 15 -10.87 -8.01 -11.04
C LYS A 15 -11.04 -6.99 -12.18
N PRO A 16 -9.96 -6.67 -12.91
CA PRO A 16 -10.06 -5.79 -14.08
C PRO A 16 -11.03 -6.38 -15.11
N ALA A 17 -11.79 -5.51 -15.78
CA ALA A 17 -12.63 -5.93 -16.89
C ALA A 17 -11.78 -6.54 -18.01
N THR A 18 -12.36 -7.47 -18.76
CA THR A 18 -11.69 -8.04 -19.95
C THR A 18 -11.30 -6.92 -20.91
N GLY A 19 -10.03 -6.87 -21.30
CA GLY A 19 -9.48 -5.82 -22.16
C GLY A 19 -9.01 -4.54 -21.44
N ALA A 20 -9.06 -4.48 -20.10
CA ALA A 20 -8.49 -3.38 -19.35
C ALA A 20 -6.95 -3.35 -19.46
N THR A 21 -6.38 -2.15 -19.52
CA THR A 21 -4.92 -1.91 -19.54
C THR A 21 -4.34 -1.64 -18.14
N VAL A 22 -5.12 -1.91 -17.09
CA VAL A 22 -4.70 -1.68 -15.70
C VAL A 22 -3.79 -2.81 -15.24
N SER A 23 -2.56 -2.46 -14.87
CA SER A 23 -1.61 -3.37 -14.24
C SER A 23 -1.59 -3.17 -12.73
N TYR A 24 -1.60 -4.28 -11.99
CA TYR A 24 -1.38 -4.30 -10.56
C TYR A 24 0.02 -4.87 -10.32
N SER A 25 0.79 -4.21 -9.48
CA SER A 25 2.05 -4.74 -8.97
C SER A 25 2.40 -4.11 -7.63
N ASN A 26 3.09 -4.89 -6.79
CA ASN A 26 3.66 -4.44 -5.52
C ASN A 26 2.64 -3.71 -4.61
N ASN A 27 1.38 -4.11 -4.64
CA ASN A 27 0.35 -3.60 -3.72
C ASN A 27 0.31 -4.41 -2.43
N ILE A 28 -0.16 -3.78 -1.35
CA ILE A 28 -0.51 -4.47 -0.11
C ILE A 28 -2.01 -4.36 0.10
N TYR A 29 -2.63 -5.53 0.29
CA TYR A 29 -4.05 -5.68 0.59
C TYR A 29 -4.22 -6.15 2.03
N PHE A 30 -5.13 -5.51 2.76
CA PHE A 30 -5.38 -5.82 4.15
C PHE A 30 -6.86 -5.70 4.50
N ASN A 31 -7.29 -6.55 5.44
CA ASN A 31 -8.60 -6.52 6.07
C ASN A 31 -9.79 -6.69 5.09
N GLY A 32 -9.60 -7.45 4.01
CA GLY A 32 -10.66 -7.71 3.04
C GLY A 32 -10.33 -8.82 2.05
N THR A 33 -11.29 -9.09 1.15
CA THR A 33 -11.15 -10.08 0.08
C THR A 33 -10.46 -9.46 -1.13
N VAL A 34 -9.46 -10.14 -1.68
CA VAL A 34 -8.76 -9.70 -2.89
C VAL A 34 -9.36 -10.39 -4.10
N GLY A 35 -9.84 -9.60 -5.07
CA GLY A 35 -10.43 -10.11 -6.30
C GLY A 35 -9.41 -10.39 -7.40
N PHE A 36 -8.24 -9.75 -7.35
CA PHE A 36 -7.15 -9.95 -8.31
C PHE A 36 -5.80 -9.58 -7.69
N MET A 37 -4.78 -10.41 -7.95
CA MET A 37 -3.41 -10.19 -7.50
C MET A 37 -2.52 -9.93 -8.72
N GLY A 38 -1.76 -8.84 -8.65
CA GLY A 38 -0.68 -8.53 -9.57
C GLY A 38 0.65 -9.12 -9.14
N THR A 39 1.69 -8.86 -9.94
CA THR A 39 3.06 -9.29 -9.63
C THR A 39 3.55 -8.63 -8.34
N ASN A 40 4.12 -9.42 -7.42
CA ASN A 40 4.62 -8.96 -6.11
C ASN A 40 3.57 -8.30 -5.18
N ASP A 41 2.28 -8.39 -5.51
CA ASP A 41 1.24 -8.01 -4.57
C ASP A 41 1.28 -8.93 -3.34
N LYS A 42 0.93 -8.41 -2.17
CA LYS A 42 0.90 -9.15 -0.90
C LYS A 42 -0.46 -8.96 -0.20
N VAL A 43 -0.94 -10.00 0.45
CA VAL A 43 -2.10 -9.93 1.38
C VAL A 43 -1.56 -10.08 2.79
N VAL A 44 -1.32 -8.96 3.46
CA VAL A 44 -0.63 -8.92 4.75
C VAL A 44 -1.00 -7.63 5.50
N ASP A 45 -0.96 -7.67 6.83
CA ASP A 45 -1.12 -6.47 7.65
C ASP A 45 0.05 -5.48 7.40
N PRO A 46 -0.21 -4.26 6.89
CA PRO A 46 0.81 -3.24 6.70
C PRO A 46 1.29 -2.64 8.02
N MET A 47 0.73 -3.01 9.17
CA MET A 47 1.13 -2.54 10.50
C MET A 47 1.08 -1.02 10.61
N PHE A 48 -0.05 -0.41 10.25
CA PHE A 48 -0.26 1.03 10.43
C PHE A 48 -0.28 1.42 11.92
N MET A 49 0.08 2.67 12.19
CA MET A 49 0.09 3.25 13.54
C MET A 49 -1.31 3.34 14.15
N ASN A 50 -2.29 3.89 13.41
CA ASN A 50 -3.68 4.00 13.86
C ASN A 50 -4.67 3.96 12.68
N ILE A 51 -5.46 2.89 12.58
CA ILE A 51 -6.43 2.70 11.49
C ILE A 51 -7.81 3.16 11.98
N THR A 52 -8.15 4.42 11.73
CA THR A 52 -9.49 4.98 11.99
C THR A 52 -9.99 5.75 10.76
N ILE A 53 -11.27 6.15 10.77
CA ILE A 53 -11.90 6.96 9.70
C ILE A 53 -12.12 8.43 10.11
N ASP A 54 -11.65 8.80 11.29
CA ASP A 54 -11.76 10.16 11.83
C ASP A 54 -10.42 10.92 11.68
N GLY A 55 -10.38 12.15 12.19
CA GLY A 55 -9.18 12.98 12.14
C GLY A 55 -7.98 12.45 12.95
N THR A 56 -8.12 11.34 13.68
CA THR A 56 -7.02 10.71 14.44
C THR A 56 -6.27 9.64 13.64
N ALA A 57 -6.70 9.38 12.40
CA ALA A 57 -6.11 8.36 11.55
C ALA A 57 -4.62 8.61 11.31
N ASN A 58 -3.83 7.54 11.43
CA ASN A 58 -2.39 7.58 11.19
C ASN A 58 -1.96 6.34 10.40
N PHE A 59 -1.83 6.52 9.09
CA PHE A 59 -1.41 5.47 8.15
C PHE A 59 0.11 5.45 7.91
N SER A 60 0.91 6.06 8.79
CA SER A 60 2.34 5.76 8.84
C SER A 60 2.58 4.32 9.34
N LEU A 61 3.75 3.77 9.01
CA LEU A 61 4.08 2.37 9.27
C LEU A 61 4.79 2.22 10.62
N LYS A 62 4.48 1.13 11.33
CA LYS A 62 5.27 0.68 12.49
C LYS A 62 6.60 0.08 12.02
N THR A 63 7.61 0.13 12.89
CA THR A 63 8.88 -0.58 12.67
C THR A 63 8.65 -2.06 12.40
N GLY A 64 9.33 -2.60 11.40
CA GLY A 64 9.18 -4.01 10.97
C GLY A 64 7.98 -4.28 10.08
N SER A 65 7.25 -3.24 9.65
CA SER A 65 6.13 -3.40 8.72
C SER A 65 6.58 -4.08 7.42
N PRO A 66 5.77 -5.03 6.89
CA PRO A 66 6.03 -5.66 5.59
C PRO A 66 5.80 -4.72 4.39
N ALA A 67 5.33 -3.49 4.66
CA ALA A 67 5.19 -2.42 3.69
C ALA A 67 6.46 -1.59 3.52
N ILE A 68 7.43 -1.72 4.43
CA ILE A 68 8.71 -1.03 4.33
C ILE A 68 9.52 -1.63 3.16
N ASP A 69 10.11 -0.78 2.33
CA ASP A 69 10.90 -1.14 1.13
C ASP A 69 10.18 -2.07 0.12
N ALA A 70 8.85 -2.22 0.23
CA ALA A 70 8.09 -3.22 -0.54
C ALA A 70 7.58 -2.71 -1.90
N GLY A 71 7.77 -1.41 -2.16
CA GLY A 71 7.33 -0.71 -3.35
C GLY A 71 8.19 -1.00 -4.59
N THR A 72 7.85 -0.32 -5.68
CA THR A 72 8.55 -0.41 -6.97
C THR A 72 9.39 0.83 -7.15
N ILE A 73 10.61 0.64 -7.64
CA ILE A 73 11.49 1.74 -8.05
C ILE A 73 11.19 2.24 -9.48
N THR A 74 10.32 1.56 -10.22
CA THR A 74 10.01 1.89 -11.62
C THR A 74 8.96 2.99 -11.74
N LEU A 75 7.97 3.01 -10.85
CA LEU A 75 6.87 3.98 -10.86
C LEU A 75 6.42 4.33 -9.44
N TYR A 76 6.92 5.45 -8.93
CA TYR A 76 6.59 5.98 -7.61
C TYR A 76 6.65 7.52 -7.60
N SER A 77 6.01 8.14 -6.61
CA SER A 77 6.11 9.58 -6.39
C SER A 77 7.43 9.92 -5.70
N LEU A 78 8.13 10.97 -6.13
CA LEU A 78 9.41 11.38 -5.53
C LEU A 78 9.29 11.86 -4.07
N LYS A 79 8.07 12.20 -3.64
CA LYS A 79 7.77 12.61 -2.27
C LYS A 79 6.54 11.89 -1.74
N ASP A 80 6.51 11.65 -0.44
CA ASP A 80 5.36 11.12 0.28
C ASP A 80 4.31 12.21 0.59
N ILE A 81 3.24 11.85 1.29
CA ILE A 81 2.15 12.77 1.65
C ILE A 81 2.58 13.92 2.59
N LEU A 82 3.70 13.76 3.29
CA LEU A 82 4.30 14.79 4.16
C LEU A 82 5.41 15.59 3.46
N GLY A 83 5.68 15.30 2.18
CA GLY A 83 6.73 15.95 1.39
C GLY A 83 8.14 15.37 1.60
N ILE A 84 8.26 14.23 2.29
CA ILE A 84 9.52 13.52 2.51
C ILE A 84 9.96 12.83 1.21
N ALA A 85 11.23 12.98 0.85
CA ALA A 85 11.79 12.36 -0.35
C ALA A 85 11.77 10.83 -0.27
N ARG A 86 11.55 10.18 -1.42
CA ARG A 86 11.52 8.73 -1.60
C ARG A 86 12.59 8.29 -2.63
N PRO A 87 13.18 7.09 -2.51
CA PRO A 87 13.06 6.18 -1.38
C PRO A 87 13.87 6.64 -0.16
N LYS A 88 13.47 6.18 1.03
CA LYS A 88 14.36 6.09 2.20
C LYS A 88 14.67 4.63 2.48
N GLY A 89 15.95 4.26 2.49
CA GLY A 89 16.35 2.87 2.66
C GLY A 89 16.61 2.17 1.34
N ALA A 90 16.27 0.88 1.27
CA ALA A 90 16.60 0.01 0.14
C ALA A 90 15.54 0.06 -0.99
N GLY A 91 14.35 0.58 -0.69
CA GLY A 91 13.22 0.67 -1.60
C GLY A 91 12.23 1.75 -1.18
N VAL A 92 11.17 1.87 -1.96
CA VAL A 92 10.06 2.79 -1.64
C VAL A 92 9.07 2.05 -0.76
N ASP A 93 8.48 2.72 0.22
CA ASP A 93 7.45 2.08 1.03
C ASP A 93 6.13 1.94 0.27
N CYS A 94 5.43 0.84 0.51
CA CYS A 94 4.07 0.61 0.01
C CYS A 94 3.07 1.43 0.82
N GLY A 95 2.78 2.65 0.36
CA GLY A 95 1.75 3.49 0.97
C GLY A 95 1.95 4.97 0.71
N ALA A 96 1.19 5.78 1.44
CA ALA A 96 1.22 7.24 1.34
C ALA A 96 2.35 7.90 2.15
N TYR A 97 2.95 7.17 3.09
CA TYR A 97 4.04 7.64 3.96
C TYR A 97 5.32 6.89 3.64
N GLU A 98 6.46 7.56 3.79
CA GLU A 98 7.79 6.94 3.79
C GLU A 98 8.34 6.97 5.22
N VAL A 99 8.77 5.83 5.77
CA VAL A 99 9.42 5.78 7.08
C VAL A 99 10.83 6.38 7.02
N GLN A 100 11.29 6.88 8.18
CA GLN A 100 12.66 7.37 8.36
C GLN A 100 13.62 6.25 8.72
#